data_AF-A0AA97GF96-F1
#
_entry.id   AF-A0AA97GF96-F1
#
_cell.length_a   1.000
_cell.length_b   1.000
_cell.length_c   1.000
_cell.angle_alpha   90.00
_cell.angle_beta   90.00
_cell.angle_gamma   90.00
#
_symmetry.space_group_name_H-M   'P 1'
#
loop_
_entity.id
_entity.type
_entity.pdbx_description
1 polymer ?
#
loop_
_entity_poly.entity_id
_entity_poly.type
_entity_poly.pdbx_seq_one_letter_code
_entity_poly.pdbx_strand_id
1 'polypeptide(L)'
;MSRKIDAKDRKAITAALESVKAEDIAKNFKKFSKGMLYTSRVIDFIDWSNELIKAIDTNNWRPFFVKTETIAAGMAATALAGFAFSTLLGGPIGVLGYGLIIAGIGALINDSLVEEANNLIGF
;
A
#
# COMPACT_ATOMS: atom_id res chain seq x y z
N MET A 1 -18.07 -2.40 -12.41
CA MET A 1 -19.25 -2.18 -11.54
C MET A 1 -18.69 -2.10 -10.14
N SER A 2 -18.27 -0.89 -9.74
CA SER A 2 -17.40 -0.69 -8.59
C SER A 2 -18.10 -1.02 -7.29
N ARG A 3 -17.64 -2.08 -6.60
CA ARG A 3 -18.03 -2.34 -5.22
C ARG A 3 -17.54 -1.16 -4.36
N LYS A 4 -18.45 -0.25 -4.00
CA LYS A 4 -18.14 0.87 -3.11
C LYS A 4 -17.73 0.32 -1.74
N ILE A 5 -16.58 0.77 -1.23
CA ILE A 5 -16.15 0.49 0.16
C ILE A 5 -17.22 1.07 1.10
N ASP A 6 -17.90 0.20 1.85
CA ASP A 6 -18.92 0.61 2.81
C ASP A 6 -18.31 1.05 4.15
N ALA A 7 -19.11 1.62 5.06
CA ALA A 7 -18.60 2.12 6.34
C ALA A 7 -17.94 1.03 7.22
N LYS A 8 -18.38 -0.23 7.10
CA LYS A 8 -17.79 -1.35 7.85
C LYS A 8 -16.44 -1.72 7.26
N ASP A 9 -16.34 -1.77 5.94
CA ASP A 9 -15.09 -2.01 5.22
C ASP A 9 -14.05 -0.91 5.54
N ARG A 10 -14.45 0.37 5.54
CA ARG A 10 -13.55 1.49 5.92
C ARG A 10 -12.99 1.33 7.33
N LYS A 11 -13.87 1.03 8.30
CA LYS A 11 -13.47 0.87 9.70
C LYS A 11 -12.53 -0.31 9.89
N ALA A 12 -12.78 -1.42 9.19
CA ALA A 12 -11.92 -2.60 9.24
C ALA A 12 -10.53 -2.32 8.66
N ILE A 13 -10.45 -1.66 7.49
CA ILE A 13 -9.18 -1.31 6.86
C ILE A 13 -8.40 -0.31 7.72
N THR A 14 -9.07 0.70 8.27
CA THR A 14 -8.47 1.70 9.15
C THR A 14 -7.87 1.05 10.39
N ALA A 15 -8.67 0.25 11.12
CA ALA A 15 -8.19 -0.45 12.31
C ALA A 15 -7.02 -1.40 11.99
N ALA A 16 -7.06 -2.06 10.82
CA ALA A 16 -5.96 -2.91 10.39
C ALA A 16 -4.68 -2.11 10.13
N LEU A 17 -4.75 -1.00 9.38
CA LEU A 17 -3.62 -0.13 9.09
C LEU A 17 -3.04 0.53 10.35
N GLU A 18 -3.89 0.96 11.28
CA GLU A 18 -3.47 1.53 12.57
C GLU A 18 -2.81 0.49 13.49
N SER A 19 -3.19 -0.79 13.37
CA SER A 19 -2.58 -1.88 14.14
C SER A 19 -1.18 -2.27 13.66
N VAL A 20 -0.82 -1.88 12.43
CA VAL A 20 0.50 -2.18 11.86
C VAL A 20 1.57 -1.36 12.57
N LYS A 21 2.59 -2.05 13.10
CA LYS A 21 3.76 -1.39 13.66
C LYS A 21 4.73 -1.01 12.54
N ALA A 22 5.05 0.27 12.41
CA ALA A 22 6.03 0.75 11.44
C ALA A 22 7.39 0.05 11.57
N GLU A 23 7.76 -0.36 12.79
CA GLU A 23 8.97 -1.15 13.07
C GLU A 23 8.98 -2.51 12.37
N ASP A 24 7.83 -3.19 12.32
CA ASP A 24 7.68 -4.47 11.63
C ASP A 24 7.77 -4.29 10.11
N ILE A 25 7.20 -3.21 9.58
CA ILE A 25 7.35 -2.82 8.17
C ILE A 25 8.81 -2.57 7.83
N ALA A 26 9.51 -1.75 8.61
CA ALA A 26 10.92 -1.44 8.40
C ALA A 26 11.79 -2.70 8.47
N LYS A 27 11.52 -3.60 9.43
CA LYS A 27 12.21 -4.88 9.59
C LYS A 27 11.99 -5.79 8.37
N ASN A 28 10.76 -5.90 7.89
CA ASN A 28 10.44 -6.68 6.69
C ASN A 28 11.07 -6.07 5.44
N PHE A 29 11.02 -4.75 5.31
CA PHE A 29 11.56 -4.03 4.15
C PHE A 29 13.07 -4.21 4.05
N LYS A 30 13.78 -4.15 5.18
CA LYS A 30 15.21 -4.46 5.26
C LYS A 30 15.54 -5.92 4.89
N LYS A 31 14.66 -6.87 5.22
CA LYS A 31 14.85 -8.28 4.79
C LYS A 31 14.66 -8.42 3.29
N PHE A 32 13.60 -7.83 2.73
CA PHE A 32 13.37 -7.82 1.29
C PHE A 32 14.48 -7.12 0.52
N SER A 33 15.04 -6.03 1.06
CA SER A 33 16.17 -5.33 0.43
C SER A 33 17.41 -6.19 0.32
N LYS A 34 17.71 -6.96 1.38
CA LYS A 34 18.78 -7.95 1.32
C LYS A 34 18.49 -9.08 0.34
N GLY A 35 17.29 -9.64 0.36
CA GLY A 35 16.91 -10.77 -0.49
C GLY A 35 16.84 -10.42 -1.98
N MET A 36 16.43 -9.20 -2.32
CA MET A 36 16.28 -8.72 -3.69
C MET A 36 17.43 -7.80 -4.15
N LEU A 37 18.52 -7.74 -3.40
CA LEU A 37 19.75 -7.01 -3.73
C LEU A 37 19.54 -5.51 -4.05
N TYR A 38 18.64 -4.83 -3.33
CA TYR A 38 18.45 -3.38 -3.44
C TYR A 38 18.76 -2.66 -2.12
N THR A 39 19.06 -1.37 -2.22
CA THR A 39 19.22 -0.50 -1.04
C THR A 39 17.85 -0.06 -0.53
N SER A 40 17.48 -0.50 0.68
CA SER A 40 16.27 0.02 1.34
C SER A 40 16.46 1.49 1.70
N ARG A 41 15.36 2.25 1.64
CA ARG A 41 15.31 3.66 2.01
C ARG A 41 14.37 3.84 3.21
N VAL A 42 14.53 4.95 3.92
CA VAL A 42 13.59 5.32 4.98
C VAL A 42 12.28 5.73 4.33
N ILE A 43 11.18 5.10 4.74
CA ILE A 43 9.83 5.41 4.30
C ILE A 43 9.01 5.71 5.54
N ASP A 44 8.32 6.85 5.55
CA ASP A 44 7.34 7.15 6.59
C ASP A 44 6.04 6.38 6.32
N PHE A 45 6.01 5.14 6.83
CA PHE A 45 4.87 4.25 6.63
C PHE A 45 3.59 4.79 7.27
N ILE A 46 3.68 5.40 8.45
CA ILE A 46 2.52 5.92 9.18
C ILE A 46 1.89 7.07 8.42
N ASP A 47 2.71 7.98 7.90
CA ASP A 47 2.21 9.09 7.10
C ASP A 47 1.60 8.61 5.77
N TRP A 48 2.22 7.60 5.14
CA TRP A 48 1.64 6.97 3.93
C TRP A 48 0.31 6.26 4.21
N SER A 49 0.21 5.49 5.30
CA SER A 49 -1.03 4.79 5.66
C SER A 49 -2.15 5.76 6.06
N ASN A 50 -1.81 6.90 6.68
CA ASN A 50 -2.76 7.96 6.99
C ASN A 50 -3.37 8.57 5.72
N GLU A 51 -2.59 8.80 4.66
CA GLU A 51 -3.14 9.26 3.38
C GLU A 51 -4.04 8.22 2.72
N LEU A 52 -3.73 6.93 2.86
CA LEU A 52 -4.61 5.84 2.42
C LEU A 52 -5.95 5.85 3.18
N ILE A 53 -5.91 5.97 4.50
CA ILE A 53 -7.12 6.06 5.35
C ILE A 53 -7.96 7.28 4.93
N LYS A 54 -7.34 8.45 4.77
CA LYS A 54 -8.04 9.66 4.29
C LYS A 54 -8.68 9.46 2.93
N ALA A 55 -7.99 8.80 2.00
CA ALA A 55 -8.54 8.52 0.67
C ALA A 55 -9.78 7.61 0.74
N ILE A 56 -9.73 6.57 1.59
CA ILE A 56 -10.85 5.67 1.84
C ILE A 56 -12.04 6.41 2.46
N ASP A 57 -11.81 7.29 3.42
CA ASP A 57 -12.88 8.01 4.14
C ASP A 57 -13.50 9.13 3.30
N THR A 58 -12.68 9.94 2.63
CA THR A 58 -13.12 11.13 1.91
C THR A 58 -13.42 10.88 0.44
N ASN A 59 -13.09 9.69 -0.07
CA ASN A 59 -13.08 9.36 -1.50
C ASN A 59 -12.18 10.31 -2.34
N ASN A 60 -11.24 11.00 -1.70
CA ASN A 60 -10.24 11.83 -2.37
C ASN A 60 -8.91 11.07 -2.45
N TRP A 61 -8.68 10.40 -3.58
CA TRP A 61 -7.52 9.55 -3.79
C TRP A 61 -6.25 10.30 -4.21
N ARG A 62 -6.39 11.55 -4.66
CA ARG A 62 -5.28 12.33 -5.22
C ARG A 62 -4.10 12.50 -4.24
N PRO A 63 -4.31 12.88 -2.96
CA PRO A 63 -3.21 13.00 -2.00
C PRO A 63 -2.44 11.70 -1.78
N PHE A 64 -3.15 10.58 -1.69
CA PHE A 64 -2.55 9.25 -1.54
C PHE A 64 -1.67 8.87 -2.73
N PHE A 65 -2.13 9.08 -3.97
CA PHE A 65 -1.31 8.80 -5.15
C PHE A 65 -0.09 9.70 -5.23
N VAL A 66 -0.22 11.02 -4.98
CA VAL A 66 0.93 11.94 -4.94
C VAL A 66 1.95 11.53 -3.88
N LYS A 67 1.48 11.08 -2.71
CA LYS A 67 2.35 10.55 -1.65
C LYS A 67 3.11 9.31 -2.10
N THR A 68 2.40 8.37 -2.73
CA THR A 68 2.98 7.11 -3.20
C THR A 68 3.99 7.36 -4.32
N GLU A 69 3.70 8.27 -5.26
CA GLU A 69 4.64 8.75 -6.29
C GLU A 69 5.90 9.38 -5.67
N THR A 70 5.73 10.19 -4.62
CA THR A 70 6.86 10.83 -3.93
C THR A 70 7.79 9.80 -3.28
N ILE A 71 7.23 8.75 -2.66
CA ILE A 71 8.01 7.63 -2.12
C ILE A 71 8.71 6.88 -3.25
N ALA A 72 7.97 6.60 -4.32
CA ALA A 72 8.44 5.86 -5.49
C ALA A 72 9.48 6.60 -6.32
N ALA A 73 9.54 7.94 -6.23
CA ALA A 73 10.47 8.75 -6.99
C ALA A 73 11.92 8.25 -6.80
N GLY A 74 12.52 7.76 -7.89
CA GLY A 74 13.86 7.19 -7.89
C GLY A 74 14.01 5.84 -7.16
N MET A 75 12.92 5.16 -6.78
CA MET A 75 12.96 3.76 -6.34
C MET A 75 13.01 2.85 -7.57
N ALA A 76 13.80 1.78 -7.50
CA ALA A 76 13.63 0.67 -8.42
C ALA A 76 12.29 -0.04 -8.16
N ALA A 77 11.68 -0.63 -9.20
CA ALA A 77 10.44 -1.41 -9.08
C ALA A 77 10.57 -2.55 -8.04
N THR A 78 11.75 -3.14 -7.91
CA THR A 78 12.05 -4.17 -6.88
C THR A 78 11.95 -3.64 -5.47
N ALA A 79 12.35 -2.37 -5.24
CA ALA A 79 12.21 -1.72 -3.95
C ALA A 79 10.74 -1.38 -3.65
N LEU A 80 9.96 -0.96 -4.66
CA LEU A 80 8.52 -0.73 -4.52
C LEU A 80 7.76 -2.02 -4.19
N ALA A 81 8.08 -3.11 -4.89
CA ALA A 81 7.53 -4.43 -4.58
C ALA A 81 7.91 -4.88 -3.15
N GLY A 82 9.16 -4.65 -2.75
CA GLY A 82 9.61 -4.92 -1.38
C GLY A 82 8.83 -4.14 -0.33
N PHE A 83 8.51 -2.87 -0.59
CA PHE A 83 7.68 -2.05 0.30
C PHE A 83 6.24 -2.56 0.36
N ALA A 84 5.65 -2.91 -0.79
CA ALA A 84 4.32 -3.52 -0.86
C ALA A 84 4.26 -4.79 0.00
N PHE A 85 5.15 -5.75 -0.23
CA PHE A 85 5.18 -6.99 0.53
C PHE A 85 5.44 -6.77 2.02
N SER A 86 6.26 -5.79 2.38
CA SER A 86 6.50 -5.45 3.78
C SER A 86 5.21 -4.99 4.45
N THR A 87 4.44 -4.13 3.78
CA THR A 87 3.13 -3.64 4.24
C THR A 87 2.13 -4.78 4.38
N LEU A 88 2.03 -5.63 3.36
CA LEU A 88 1.12 -6.78 3.35
C LEU A 88 1.43 -7.81 4.43
N LEU A 89 2.70 -7.94 4.84
CA LEU A 89 3.13 -8.82 5.93
C LEU A 89 3.14 -8.14 7.31
N GLY A 90 2.85 -6.83 7.37
CA GLY A 90 2.91 -6.03 8.58
C GLY A 90 1.71 -6.17 9.52
N GLY A 91 0.61 -6.73 9.04
CA GLY A 91 -0.60 -6.92 9.84
C GLY A 91 -1.76 -7.54 9.05
N PRO A 92 -2.88 -7.84 9.72
CA PRO A 92 -4.05 -8.49 9.10
C PRO A 92 -4.89 -7.49 8.28
N ILE A 93 -4.32 -6.96 7.20
CA ILE A 93 -4.89 -5.90 6.35
C ILE A 93 -6.22 -6.32 5.66
N GLY A 94 -6.45 -7.62 5.45
CA GLY A 94 -7.65 -8.18 4.82
C GLY A 94 -7.75 -7.92 3.30
N VAL A 95 -8.45 -8.79 2.56
CA VAL A 95 -8.47 -8.80 1.07
C VAL A 95 -8.69 -7.42 0.42
N LEU A 96 -9.57 -6.59 0.99
CA LEU A 96 -9.81 -5.24 0.48
C LEU A 96 -8.59 -4.32 0.65
N GLY A 97 -7.97 -4.31 1.84
CA GLY A 97 -6.76 -3.51 2.07
C GLY A 97 -5.56 -4.02 1.27
N TYR A 98 -5.44 -5.34 1.07
CA TYR A 98 -4.45 -5.93 0.15
C TYR A 98 -4.63 -5.36 -1.26
N GLY A 99 -5.87 -5.37 -1.73
CA GLY A 99 -6.25 -4.80 -2.99
C GLY A 99 -5.84 -3.34 -3.17
N LEU A 100 -6.15 -2.49 -2.17
CA LEU A 100 -5.83 -1.06 -2.22
C LEU A 100 -4.32 -0.79 -2.21
N ILE A 101 -3.54 -1.57 -1.46
CA ILE A 101 -2.08 -1.45 -1.43
C ILE A 101 -1.49 -1.84 -2.78
N ILE A 102 -1.95 -2.95 -3.38
CA ILE A 102 -1.50 -3.38 -4.70
C ILE A 102 -1.95 -2.40 -5.77
N ALA A 103 -3.16 -1.85 -5.72
CA ALA A 103 -3.60 -0.82 -6.67
C ALA A 103 -2.75 0.45 -6.55
N GLY A 104 -2.49 0.93 -5.32
CA GLY A 104 -1.69 2.12 -5.06
C GLY A 104 -0.23 2.00 -5.53
N ILE A 105 0.41 0.85 -5.25
CA ILE A 105 1.82 0.63 -5.61
C ILE A 105 1.95 0.11 -7.05
N GLY A 106 1.02 -0.73 -7.51
CA GLY A 106 0.98 -1.31 -8.85
C GLY A 106 0.83 -0.25 -9.93
N ALA A 107 0.04 0.80 -9.68
CA ALA A 107 -0.08 1.97 -10.55
C ALA A 107 1.26 2.67 -10.84
N LEU A 108 2.28 2.46 -10.01
CA LEU A 108 3.60 3.05 -10.17
C LEU A 108 4.63 2.10 -10.80
N ILE A 109 4.25 0.83 -10.97
CA ILE A 109 5.09 -0.21 -11.57
C ILE A 109 4.64 -0.48 -13.00
N ASN A 110 3.35 -0.75 -13.20
CA ASN A 110 2.77 -1.06 -14.51
C ASN A 110 1.23 -0.95 -14.46
N ASP A 111 0.63 -0.37 -15.50
CA ASP A 111 -0.81 -0.25 -15.69
C ASP A 111 -1.52 -1.62 -15.63
N SER A 112 -0.89 -2.70 -16.08
CA SER A 112 -1.47 -4.06 -16.04
C SER A 112 -1.73 -4.55 -14.60
N LEU A 113 -0.93 -4.11 -13.63
CA LEU A 113 -1.11 -4.49 -12.22
C LEU A 113 -2.31 -3.77 -11.59
N VAL A 114 -2.66 -2.59 -12.11
CA VAL A 114 -3.86 -1.85 -11.69
C VAL A 114 -5.12 -2.57 -12.17
N GLU A 115 -5.12 -3.06 -13.41
CA GLU A 115 -6.23 -3.86 -13.94
C GLU A 115 -6.41 -5.18 -13.17
N GLU A 116 -5.32 -5.89 -12.87
CA GLU A 116 -5.39 -7.10 -12.04
C GLU A 116 -5.88 -6.80 -10.62
N ALA A 117 -5.43 -5.70 -10.01
CA ALA A 117 -5.94 -5.26 -8.72
C ALA A 117 -7.45 -4.96 -8.79
N ASN A 118 -7.90 -4.20 -9.78
CA ASN A 118 -9.32 -3.89 -9.95
C ASN A 118 -10.16 -5.16 -10.14
N ASN A 119 -9.67 -6.15 -10.90
CA ASN A 119 -10.33 -7.45 -11.09
C ASN A 119 -10.38 -8.31 -9.82
N LEU A 120 -9.33 -8.27 -8.98
CA LEU A 120 -9.27 -8.97 -7.69
C LEU A 120 -10.26 -8.43 -6.66
N ILE A 121 -10.52 -7.12 -6.71
CA ILE A 121 -11.26 -6.39 -5.65
C ILE A 121 -12.68 -6.00 -6.11
N GLY A 122 -12.94 -6.02 -7.43
CA GLY A 122 -14.24 -5.70 -8.02
C GLY A 122 -14.51 -4.19 -8.16
N PHE A 123 -13.50 -3.38 -8.48
CA PHE A 123 -13.69 -1.97 -8.86
C PHE A 123 -14.19 -1.85 -10.32
#